data_AF-A0A359EUF9-F1
#
_entry.id   AF-A0A359EUF9-F1
#
_cell.length_a   1.000
_cell.length_b   1.000
_cell.length_c   1.000
_cell.angle_alpha   90.00
_cell.angle_beta   90.00
_cell.angle_gamma   90.00
#
_symmetry.space_group_name_H-M   'P 1'
#
loop_
_entity.id
_entity.type
_entity.pdbx_description
1 polymer ?
#
loop_
_entity_poly.entity_id
_entity_poly.type
_entity_poly.pdbx_seq_one_letter_code
_entity_poly.pdbx_strand_id
1 'polypeptide(L)'
;MDKPDKRKVHTRIMPRLGGLAIFMAFVLAVVCSLPITRDLMGILLGGSWIVIVGILDDKYSLPAKVKLLGQILAACILVAFDIKIEWLNNPFGGYFYLEYLSIPFTIFWVISFINVVNLIDGLDGLAAGVSGIASITIILVAVHQGYYPVATLTAALAGGIFGFIHYNFNPATIFMGDTGSMFIGYMLAAIAIFGAVKSAATIALIVPAVALGLPIMDTAFAILRRYSNG
;
A
#
# COMPACT_ATOMS: atom_id res chain seq x y z
N MET A 1 -10.25 -14.80 12.47
CA MET A 1 -10.76 -14.23 13.74
C MET A 1 -9.59 -14.19 14.70
N ASP A 2 -9.18 -12.99 15.11
CA ASP A 2 -8.08 -12.81 16.06
C ASP A 2 -8.63 -13.06 17.47
N LYS A 3 -8.03 -14.00 18.23
CA LYS A 3 -8.45 -14.31 19.60
C LYS A 3 -7.81 -13.33 20.57
N PRO A 4 -8.50 -12.86 21.62
CA PRO A 4 -7.90 -11.94 22.58
C PRO A 4 -6.79 -12.65 23.36
N ASP A 5 -5.56 -12.14 23.24
CA ASP A 5 -4.44 -12.50 24.10
C ASP A 5 -4.30 -11.42 25.19
N LYS A 6 -3.86 -11.81 26.40
CA LYS A 6 -3.72 -10.94 27.59
C LYS A 6 -2.66 -9.82 27.43
N ARG A 7 -2.15 -9.63 26.21
CA ARG A 7 -1.08 -8.70 25.82
C ARG A 7 -1.55 -7.56 24.89
N LYS A 8 -2.83 -7.50 24.48
CA LYS A 8 -3.34 -6.44 23.60
C LYS A 8 -4.29 -5.49 24.33
N VAL A 9 -4.13 -4.19 24.09
CA VAL A 9 -4.91 -3.07 24.69
C VAL A 9 -6.37 -3.06 24.21
N HIS A 10 -6.71 -3.80 23.15
CA HIS A 10 -8.06 -3.89 22.61
C HIS A 10 -8.85 -5.08 23.20
N THR A 11 -9.97 -4.77 23.85
CA THR A 11 -10.84 -5.70 24.58
C THR A 11 -11.96 -6.35 23.74
N ARG A 12 -12.08 -6.04 22.43
CA ARG A 12 -13.10 -6.59 21.53
C ARG A 12 -12.49 -7.25 20.29
N ILE A 13 -13.07 -8.39 19.88
CA ILE A 13 -12.78 -9.05 18.60
C ILE A 13 -13.23 -8.12 17.48
N MET A 14 -12.29 -7.55 16.74
CA MET A 14 -12.55 -6.60 15.66
C MET A 14 -12.47 -7.30 14.30
N PRO A 15 -13.43 -7.08 13.39
CA PRO A 15 -13.41 -7.68 12.07
C PRO A 15 -12.30 -7.06 11.20
N ARG A 16 -11.51 -7.92 10.53
CA ARG A 16 -10.50 -7.52 9.53
C ARG A 16 -11.11 -7.56 8.12
N LEU A 17 -12.10 -6.71 7.89
CA LEU A 17 -12.83 -6.63 6.61
C LEU A 17 -12.54 -5.35 5.83
N GLY A 18 -11.80 -4.41 6.42
CA GLY A 18 -11.52 -3.11 5.83
C GLY A 18 -10.84 -3.19 4.47
N GLY A 19 -9.78 -4.01 4.36
CA GLY A 19 -9.05 -4.19 3.11
C GLY A 19 -9.90 -4.68 1.94
N LEU A 20 -10.81 -5.63 2.19
CA LEU A 20 -11.70 -6.14 1.16
C LEU A 20 -12.72 -5.08 0.72
N ALA A 21 -13.24 -4.28 1.65
CA ALA A 21 -14.13 -3.18 1.33
C ALA A 21 -13.45 -2.13 0.43
N ILE A 22 -12.20 -1.75 0.75
CA ILE A 22 -11.40 -0.83 -0.06
C ILE A 22 -11.17 -1.41 -1.46
N PHE A 23 -10.78 -2.69 -1.56
CA PHE A 23 -10.57 -3.37 -2.84
C PHE A 23 -11.85 -3.39 -3.70
N MET A 24 -12.99 -3.78 -3.12
CA MET A 24 -14.25 -3.85 -3.87
C MET A 24 -14.72 -2.48 -4.33
N ALA A 25 -14.61 -1.45 -3.48
CA ALA A 25 -14.92 -0.07 -3.84
C ALA A 25 -14.02 0.42 -4.98
N PHE A 26 -12.72 0.12 -4.89
CA PHE A 26 -11.74 0.46 -5.92
C PHE A 26 -12.08 -0.21 -7.27
N VAL A 27 -12.27 -1.53 -7.29
CA VAL A 27 -12.57 -2.26 -8.53
C VAL A 27 -13.86 -1.74 -9.17
N LEU A 28 -14.91 -1.53 -8.37
CA LEU A 28 -16.17 -0.99 -8.87
C LEU A 28 -15.98 0.40 -9.49
N ALA A 29 -15.31 1.31 -8.78
CA ALA A 29 -15.06 2.66 -9.27
C ALA A 29 -14.22 2.66 -10.55
N VAL A 30 -13.20 1.80 -10.64
CA VAL A 30 -12.35 1.66 -11.83
C VAL A 30 -13.12 1.13 -13.01
N VAL A 31 -13.87 0.04 -12.85
CA VAL A 31 -14.65 -0.58 -13.95
C VAL A 31 -15.73 0.37 -14.46
N CYS A 32 -16.33 1.19 -13.59
CA CYS A 32 -17.33 2.17 -14.00
C CYS A 32 -16.75 3.45 -14.63
N SER A 33 -15.49 3.78 -14.35
CA SER A 33 -14.92 5.10 -14.71
C SER A 33 -13.83 5.04 -15.80
N LEU A 34 -13.20 3.88 -16.01
CA LEU A 34 -12.06 3.73 -16.93
C LEU A 34 -12.27 2.57 -17.91
N PRO A 35 -11.82 2.73 -19.17
CA PRO A 35 -11.75 1.60 -20.10
C PRO A 35 -10.69 0.60 -19.62
N ILE A 36 -10.99 -0.69 -19.73
CA ILE A 36 -10.06 -1.76 -19.33
C ILE A 36 -8.98 -1.93 -20.40
N THR A 37 -7.89 -1.19 -20.24
CA THR A 37 -6.68 -1.32 -21.05
C THR A 37 -5.80 -2.48 -20.57
N ARG A 38 -4.79 -2.84 -21.37
CA ARG A 38 -3.79 -3.85 -20.98
C ARG A 38 -3.12 -3.49 -19.66
N ASP A 39 -2.70 -2.25 -19.48
CA ASP A 39 -2.02 -1.80 -18.26
C ASP A 39 -2.94 -1.89 -17.04
N LEU A 40 -4.19 -1.44 -17.19
CA LEU A 40 -5.18 -1.51 -16.12
C LEU A 40 -5.50 -2.95 -15.73
N MET A 41 -5.54 -3.87 -16.72
CA MET A 41 -5.69 -5.29 -16.46
C MET A 41 -4.50 -5.85 -15.66
N GLY A 42 -3.27 -5.45 -15.96
CA GLY A 42 -2.09 -5.83 -15.20
C GLY A 42 -2.14 -5.38 -13.74
N ILE A 43 -2.55 -4.12 -13.51
CA ILE A 43 -2.74 -3.54 -12.17
C ILE A 43 -3.85 -4.27 -11.41
N LEU A 44 -4.99 -4.54 -12.04
CA LEU A 44 -6.12 -5.23 -11.41
C LEU A 44 -5.79 -6.69 -11.10
N LEU A 45 -5.06 -7.40 -11.97
CA LEU A 45 -4.67 -8.80 -11.73
C LEU A 45 -3.66 -8.92 -10.59
N GLY A 46 -2.62 -8.08 -10.57
CA GLY A 46 -1.65 -8.10 -9.46
C GLY A 46 -2.27 -7.58 -8.16
N GLY A 47 -3.19 -6.62 -8.23
CA GLY A 47 -3.99 -6.14 -7.09
C GLY A 47 -4.91 -7.23 -6.52
N SER A 48 -5.56 -8.00 -7.38
CA SER A 48 -6.39 -9.14 -6.97
C SER A 48 -5.53 -10.24 -6.34
N TRP A 49 -4.37 -10.52 -6.92
CA TRP A 49 -3.42 -11.48 -6.36
C TRP A 49 -2.93 -11.06 -4.97
N ILE A 50 -2.53 -9.80 -4.77
CA ILE A 50 -2.04 -9.35 -3.46
C ILE A 50 -3.16 -9.36 -2.40
N VAL A 51 -4.41 -9.10 -2.79
CA VAL A 51 -5.57 -9.24 -1.91
C VAL A 51 -5.74 -10.70 -1.49
N ILE A 52 -5.58 -11.67 -2.39
CA ILE A 52 -5.62 -13.09 -2.04
C ILE A 52 -4.51 -13.42 -1.03
N VAL A 53 -3.27 -12.97 -1.27
CA VAL A 53 -2.15 -13.17 -0.33
C VAL A 53 -2.47 -12.58 1.03
N GLY A 54 -3.01 -11.36 1.07
CA GLY A 54 -3.37 -10.70 2.32
C GLY A 54 -4.53 -11.38 3.07
N ILE A 55 -5.53 -11.91 2.36
CA ILE A 55 -6.61 -12.70 2.98
C ILE A 55 -6.05 -13.98 3.61
N LEU A 56 -5.11 -14.64 2.92
CA LEU A 56 -4.44 -15.82 3.44
C LEU A 56 -3.60 -15.48 4.67
N ASP A 57 -2.91 -14.34 4.67
CA ASP A 57 -2.13 -13.85 5.80
C ASP A 57 -3.00 -13.51 7.01
N ASP A 58 -4.10 -12.79 6.80
CA ASP A 58 -5.08 -12.47 7.85
C ASP A 58 -5.73 -13.72 8.46
N LYS A 59 -5.85 -14.82 7.70
CA LYS A 59 -6.45 -16.07 8.15
C LYS A 59 -5.46 -17.03 8.80
N TYR A 60 -4.26 -17.15 8.25
CA TYR A 60 -3.30 -18.21 8.60
C TYR A 60 -2.01 -17.67 9.23
N SER A 61 -1.79 -16.35 9.26
CA SER A 61 -0.56 -15.71 9.73
C SER A 61 0.66 -16.30 9.04
N LEU A 62 0.82 -15.98 7.76
CA LEU A 62 1.80 -16.62 6.90
C LEU A 62 3.23 -16.34 7.38
N PRO A 63 4.16 -17.28 7.19
CA PRO A 63 5.58 -17.01 7.40
C PRO A 63 6.06 -15.88 6.49
N ALA A 64 6.95 -15.02 7.00
CA ALA A 64 7.46 -13.85 6.26
C ALA A 64 7.99 -14.19 4.85
N LYS A 65 8.63 -15.35 4.68
CA LYS A 65 9.13 -15.83 3.37
C LYS A 65 7.99 -16.11 2.36
N VAL A 66 6.87 -16.65 2.82
CA VAL A 66 5.71 -16.96 1.98
C VAL A 66 5.00 -15.66 1.59
N LYS A 67 4.82 -14.75 2.54
CA LYS A 67 4.29 -13.40 2.30
C LYS A 67 5.14 -12.64 1.27
N LEU A 68 6.47 -12.66 1.44
CA LEU A 68 7.41 -12.05 0.51
C LEU A 68 7.32 -12.67 -0.90
N LEU A 69 7.22 -14.00 -1.02
CA LEU A 69 7.04 -14.66 -2.31
C LEU A 69 5.73 -14.21 -3.00
N GLY A 70 4.65 -14.09 -2.23
CA GLY A 70 3.37 -13.57 -2.73
C GLY A 70 3.49 -12.13 -3.26
N GLN A 71 4.23 -11.27 -2.55
CA GLN A 71 4.51 -9.89 -2.98
C GLN A 71 5.39 -9.84 -4.25
N ILE A 72 6.41 -10.70 -4.35
CA ILE A 72 7.25 -10.83 -5.56
C ILE A 72 6.38 -11.21 -6.75
N LEU A 73 5.48 -12.19 -6.59
CA LEU A 73 4.58 -12.61 -7.65
C LEU A 73 3.63 -11.48 -8.09
N ALA A 74 3.12 -10.68 -7.15
CA ALA A 74 2.31 -9.49 -7.48
C ALA A 74 3.10 -8.49 -8.34
N ALA A 75 4.37 -8.25 -8.01
CA ALA A 75 5.25 -7.37 -8.78
C ALA A 75 5.61 -7.95 -10.14
N CYS A 76 5.85 -9.27 -10.25
CA CYS A 76 6.08 -9.94 -11.52
C CYS A 76 4.89 -9.84 -12.47
N ILE A 77 3.65 -9.82 -11.95
CA ILE A 77 2.46 -9.56 -12.77
C ILE A 77 2.55 -8.17 -13.40
N LEU A 78 2.91 -7.11 -12.65
CA LEU A 78 3.10 -5.78 -13.25
C LEU A 78 4.15 -5.80 -14.35
N VAL A 79 5.30 -6.43 -14.10
CA VAL A 79 6.40 -6.54 -15.07
C VAL A 79 5.96 -7.29 -16.34
N ALA A 80 5.16 -8.35 -16.21
CA ALA A 80 4.64 -9.10 -17.36
C ALA A 80 3.69 -8.26 -18.25
N PHE A 81 3.06 -7.25 -17.66
CA PHE A 81 2.24 -6.26 -18.36
C PHE A 81 3.02 -5.02 -18.80
N ASP A 82 4.36 -5.06 -18.70
CA ASP A 82 5.27 -3.97 -19.06
C ASP A 82 5.20 -2.72 -18.14
N ILE A 83 4.57 -2.87 -16.97
CA ILE A 83 4.49 -1.82 -15.96
C ILE A 83 5.73 -1.92 -15.06
N LYS A 84 6.80 -1.25 -15.48
CA LYS A 84 8.12 -1.31 -14.83
C LYS A 84 8.81 0.05 -14.78
N ILE A 85 9.79 0.18 -13.90
CA ILE A 85 10.63 1.38 -13.79
C ILE A 85 11.75 1.27 -14.81
N GLU A 86 11.60 1.97 -15.94
CA GLU A 86 12.61 1.96 -17.01
C GLU A 86 13.72 2.98 -16.81
N TRP A 87 13.42 4.09 -16.15
CA TRP A 87 14.35 5.18 -15.92
C TRP A 87 14.10 5.89 -14.59
N LEU A 88 15.15 6.56 -14.11
CA LEU A 88 15.14 7.42 -12.92
C LEU A 88 15.63 8.82 -13.29
N ASN A 89 15.09 9.83 -12.60
CA ASN A 89 15.58 11.20 -12.74
C ASN A 89 16.98 11.32 -12.13
N ASN A 90 17.92 11.87 -12.88
CA ASN A 90 19.25 12.19 -12.37
C ASN A 90 19.20 13.57 -11.67
N PRO A 91 19.61 13.69 -10.38
CA PRO A 91 19.67 14.96 -9.67
C PRO A 91 20.54 16.02 -10.36
N PHE A 92 21.52 15.58 -11.15
CA PHE A 92 22.43 16.45 -11.91
C PHE A 92 21.96 16.71 -13.36
N GLY A 93 20.76 16.25 -13.72
CA GLY A 93 20.15 16.42 -15.04
C GLY A 93 20.13 15.14 -15.89
N GLY A 94 19.05 14.96 -16.66
CA GLY A 94 18.84 13.81 -17.54
C GLY A 94 18.20 12.58 -16.87
N TYR A 95 18.24 11.45 -17.57
CA TYR A 95 17.64 10.19 -17.15
C TYR A 95 18.67 9.08 -17.04
N PHE A 96 18.60 8.29 -15.97
CA PHE A 96 19.35 7.04 -15.83
C PHE A 96 18.44 5.88 -16.24
N TYR A 97 18.72 5.26 -17.39
CA TYR A 97 17.98 4.10 -17.88
C TYR A 97 18.47 2.83 -17.20
N LEU A 98 17.55 2.04 -16.65
CA LEU A 98 17.90 0.84 -15.87
C LEU A 98 18.16 -0.39 -16.74
N GLU A 99 17.63 -0.43 -17.96
CA GLU A 99 17.73 -1.58 -18.86
C GLU A 99 17.42 -2.91 -18.12
N TYR A 100 18.40 -3.82 -18.01
CA TYR A 100 18.28 -5.10 -17.32
C TYR A 100 17.94 -4.97 -15.81
N LEU A 101 18.31 -3.86 -15.17
CA LEU A 101 17.98 -3.59 -13.76
C LEU A 101 16.54 -3.13 -13.55
N SER A 102 15.79 -2.86 -14.62
CA SER A 102 14.40 -2.40 -14.53
C SER A 102 13.52 -3.39 -13.75
N ILE A 103 13.67 -4.68 -14.01
CA ILE A 103 12.88 -5.75 -13.38
C ILE A 103 13.16 -5.86 -11.86
N PRO A 104 14.41 -6.12 -11.41
CA PRO A 104 14.68 -6.26 -9.98
C PRO A 104 14.36 -4.97 -9.21
N PHE A 105 14.58 -3.80 -9.82
CA PHE A 105 14.26 -2.53 -9.19
C PHE A 105 12.74 -2.32 -9.05
N THR A 106 11.95 -2.70 -10.05
CA THR A 106 10.48 -2.68 -9.99
C THR A 106 9.96 -3.61 -8.89
N ILE A 107 10.49 -4.83 -8.81
CA ILE A 107 10.12 -5.78 -7.76
C ILE A 107 10.43 -5.21 -6.38
N PHE A 108 11.65 -4.70 -6.19
CA PHE A 108 12.06 -4.07 -4.93
C PHE A 108 11.16 -2.87 -4.57
N TRP A 109 10.84 -2.01 -5.53
CA TRP A 109 9.96 -0.86 -5.35
C TRP A 109 8.57 -1.29 -4.83
N VAL A 110 7.94 -2.24 -5.50
CA VAL A 110 6.59 -2.72 -5.13
C VAL A 110 6.59 -3.33 -3.74
N ILE A 111 7.56 -4.20 -3.46
CA ILE A 111 7.72 -4.84 -2.13
C ILE A 111 7.95 -3.79 -1.05
N SER A 112 8.75 -2.75 -1.33
CA SER A 112 9.05 -1.70 -0.36
C SER A 112 7.79 -0.94 0.03
N PHE A 113 6.98 -0.49 -0.93
CA PHE A 113 5.72 0.21 -0.65
C PHE A 113 4.73 -0.67 0.11
N ILE A 114 4.59 -1.95 -0.28
CA ILE A 114 3.74 -2.91 0.44
C ILE A 114 4.15 -2.99 1.91
N ASN A 115 5.45 -3.21 2.19
CA ASN A 115 5.93 -3.37 3.55
C ASN A 115 5.91 -2.07 4.34
N VAL A 116 6.14 -0.91 3.71
CA VAL A 116 6.02 0.41 4.37
C VAL A 116 4.60 0.64 4.85
N VAL A 117 3.59 0.43 3.99
CA VAL A 117 2.18 0.60 4.40
C VAL A 117 1.79 -0.41 5.48
N ASN A 118 2.23 -1.67 5.35
CA ASN A 118 1.98 -2.71 6.35
C ASN A 118 2.64 -2.40 7.72
N LEU A 119 3.83 -1.80 7.73
CA LEU A 119 4.54 -1.42 8.94
C LEU A 119 3.81 -0.31 9.71
N ILE A 120 3.24 0.67 9.01
CA ILE A 120 2.54 1.81 9.63
C ILE A 120 1.06 1.52 9.97
N ASP A 121 0.52 0.36 9.57
CA ASP A 121 -0.84 -0.11 9.92
C ASP A 121 -0.96 -0.60 11.38
N GLY A 122 0.05 -0.34 12.21
CA GLY A 122 0.05 -0.69 13.63
C GLY A 122 -0.79 0.22 14.53
N LEU A 123 -1.34 1.32 14.02
CA LEU A 123 -2.15 2.28 14.76
C LEU A 123 -3.45 2.64 14.01
N ASP A 124 -4.54 2.82 14.77
CA ASP A 124 -5.86 3.21 14.26
C ASP A 124 -5.79 4.46 13.37
N GLY A 125 -6.25 4.34 12.13
CA GLY A 125 -6.36 5.43 11.16
C GLY A 125 -5.04 5.89 10.54
N LEU A 126 -3.88 5.40 11.01
CA LEU A 126 -2.57 5.89 10.57
C LEU A 126 -2.26 5.50 9.12
N ALA A 127 -2.27 4.21 8.80
CA ALA A 127 -1.98 3.74 7.44
C ALA A 127 -2.97 4.30 6.41
N ALA A 128 -4.26 4.32 6.75
CA ALA A 128 -5.31 4.91 5.92
C ALA A 128 -5.08 6.42 5.71
N GLY A 129 -4.76 7.17 6.77
CA GLY A 129 -4.49 8.60 6.69
C GLY A 129 -3.28 8.93 5.82
N VAL A 130 -2.13 8.29 6.08
CA VAL A 130 -0.90 8.52 5.29
C VAL A 130 -1.11 8.12 3.84
N SER A 131 -1.74 6.98 3.58
CA SER A 131 -2.02 6.53 2.21
C SER A 131 -3.05 7.42 1.49
N GLY A 132 -4.00 7.99 2.22
CA GLY A 132 -4.94 8.99 1.70
C GLY A 132 -4.24 10.28 1.29
N ILE A 133 -3.31 10.78 2.10
CA ILE A 133 -2.47 11.95 1.76
C ILE A 133 -1.58 11.65 0.54
N ALA A 134 -0.99 10.45 0.49
CA ALA A 134 -0.21 10.02 -0.67
C ALA A 134 -1.06 9.98 -1.94
N SER A 135 -2.29 9.46 -1.84
CA SER A 135 -3.24 9.42 -2.95
C SER A 135 -3.63 10.82 -3.43
N ILE A 136 -3.92 11.76 -2.54
CA ILE A 136 -4.19 13.17 -2.91
C ILE A 136 -2.99 13.78 -3.64
N THR A 137 -1.78 13.59 -3.13
CA THR A 137 -0.56 14.13 -3.77
C THR A 137 -0.41 13.58 -5.19
N ILE A 138 -0.60 12.27 -5.37
CA ILE A 138 -0.54 11.62 -6.69
C ILE A 138 -1.63 12.18 -7.62
N ILE A 139 -2.86 12.37 -7.15
CA ILE A 139 -3.95 12.97 -7.95
C ILE A 139 -3.57 14.36 -8.44
N LEU A 140 -3.08 15.23 -7.53
CA LEU A 140 -2.69 16.60 -7.89
C LEU A 140 -1.57 16.61 -8.93
N VAL A 141 -0.55 15.78 -8.75
CA VAL A 141 0.57 15.68 -9.71
C VAL A 141 0.11 15.11 -11.04
N ALA A 142 -0.75 14.10 -11.05
CA ALA A 142 -1.27 13.49 -12.27
C ALA A 142 -2.15 14.47 -13.06
N VAL A 143 -3.03 15.22 -12.39
CA VAL A 143 -3.84 16.28 -13.01
C VAL A 143 -2.94 17.39 -13.57
N HIS A 144 -1.94 17.82 -12.81
CA HIS A 144 -1.00 18.86 -13.27
C HIS A 144 -0.22 18.44 -14.51
N GLN A 145 0.11 17.14 -14.66
CA GLN A 145 0.78 16.60 -15.84
C GLN A 145 -0.20 16.24 -16.99
N GLY A 146 -1.52 16.34 -16.77
CA GLY A 146 -2.54 15.94 -17.75
C GLY A 146 -2.78 14.42 -17.85
N TYR A 147 -2.24 13.62 -16.93
CA TYR A 147 -2.39 12.17 -16.89
C TYR A 147 -3.69 11.76 -16.16
N TYR A 148 -4.84 12.05 -16.76
CA TYR A 148 -6.15 11.82 -16.16
C TYR A 148 -6.48 10.34 -15.81
N PRO A 149 -6.03 9.31 -16.56
CA PRO A 149 -6.26 7.92 -16.15
C PRO A 149 -5.63 7.59 -14.80
N VAL A 150 -4.41 8.10 -14.55
CA VAL A 150 -3.70 7.95 -13.27
C VAL A 150 -4.43 8.68 -12.16
N ALA A 151 -4.88 9.92 -12.41
CA ALA A 151 -5.66 10.68 -11.45
C ALA A 151 -6.96 9.97 -11.07
N THR A 152 -7.70 9.43 -12.05
CA THR A 152 -8.97 8.71 -11.85
C THR A 152 -8.76 7.41 -11.09
N LEU A 153 -7.74 6.62 -11.48
CA LEU A 153 -7.34 5.39 -10.80
C LEU A 153 -6.97 5.64 -9.34
N THR A 154 -6.22 6.71 -9.08
CA THR A 154 -5.84 7.11 -7.72
C THR A 154 -7.04 7.65 -6.93
N ALA A 155 -7.94 8.38 -7.57
CA ALA A 155 -9.17 8.87 -6.94
C ALA A 155 -10.08 7.72 -6.51
N ALA A 156 -10.16 6.65 -7.30
CA ALA A 156 -10.86 5.42 -6.91
C ALA A 156 -10.24 4.80 -5.64
N LEU A 157 -8.91 4.75 -5.55
CA LEU A 157 -8.21 4.25 -4.36
C LEU A 157 -8.46 5.16 -3.14
N ALA A 158 -8.32 6.48 -3.32
CA ALA A 158 -8.58 7.47 -2.28
C ALA A 158 -10.02 7.41 -1.77
N GLY A 159 -11.00 7.23 -2.67
CA GLY A 159 -12.41 7.06 -2.30
C GLY A 159 -12.64 5.84 -1.42
N GLY A 160 -12.03 4.69 -1.75
CA GLY A 160 -12.06 3.51 -0.91
C GLY A 160 -11.42 3.74 0.47
N ILE A 161 -10.25 4.38 0.50
CA ILE A 161 -9.53 4.72 1.74
C ILE A 161 -10.34 5.67 2.62
N PHE A 162 -10.92 6.73 2.05
CA PHE A 162 -11.72 7.70 2.81
C PHE A 162 -13.09 7.15 3.24
N GLY A 163 -13.68 6.24 2.47
CA GLY A 163 -14.84 5.47 2.95
C GLY A 163 -14.49 4.61 4.16
N PHE A 164 -13.31 3.99 4.15
CA PHE A 164 -12.83 3.15 5.24
C PHE A 164 -12.38 3.94 6.48
N ILE A 165 -11.74 5.10 6.31
CA ILE A 165 -11.10 5.84 7.41
C ILE A 165 -12.10 6.20 8.52
N HIS A 166 -13.37 6.47 8.16
CA HIS A 166 -14.42 6.76 9.13
C HIS A 166 -14.61 5.63 10.16
N TYR A 167 -14.47 4.37 9.72
CA TYR A 167 -14.58 3.18 10.57
C TYR A 167 -13.28 2.80 11.27
N ASN A 168 -12.15 3.32 10.78
CA ASN A 168 -10.82 3.00 11.28
C ASN A 168 -10.22 4.10 12.17
N PHE A 169 -10.84 5.27 12.26
CA PHE A 169 -10.40 6.34 13.14
C PHE A 169 -10.56 5.95 14.62
N ASN A 170 -9.63 6.38 15.48
CA ASN A 170 -9.60 5.99 16.89
C ASN A 170 -10.85 6.50 17.63
N PRO A 171 -11.61 5.63 18.34
CA PRO A 171 -11.40 4.18 18.49
C PRO A 171 -11.92 3.38 17.29
N ALA A 172 -11.04 2.59 16.65
CA ALA A 172 -11.41 1.86 15.45
C ALA A 172 -12.54 0.84 15.71
N THR A 173 -13.39 0.64 14.69
CA THR A 173 -14.47 -0.36 14.69
C THR A 173 -14.21 -1.49 13.69
N ILE A 174 -13.42 -1.21 12.65
CA ILE A 174 -13.00 -2.18 11.64
C ILE A 174 -11.49 -2.01 11.42
N PHE A 175 -10.76 -3.12 11.39
CA PHE A 175 -9.34 -3.12 11.05
C PHE A 175 -9.12 -3.32 9.55
N MET A 176 -8.06 -2.67 9.06
CA MET A 176 -7.64 -2.78 7.66
C MET A 176 -7.16 -4.20 7.35
N GLY A 177 -6.35 -4.76 8.26
CA GLY A 177 -5.75 -6.09 8.12
C GLY A 177 -4.59 -6.09 7.13
N ASP A 178 -3.89 -7.22 7.08
CA ASP A 178 -2.82 -7.44 6.10
C ASP A 178 -3.34 -7.35 4.66
N THR A 179 -4.60 -7.73 4.44
CA THR A 179 -5.30 -7.58 3.16
C THR A 179 -5.28 -6.12 2.66
N GLY A 180 -5.70 -5.18 3.50
CA GLY A 180 -5.86 -3.79 3.08
C GLY A 180 -4.52 -3.07 2.96
N SER A 181 -3.63 -3.25 3.93
CA SER A 181 -2.33 -2.59 3.92
C SER A 181 -1.45 -3.06 2.77
N MET A 182 -1.46 -4.37 2.44
CA MET A 182 -0.74 -4.86 1.27
C MET A 182 -1.37 -4.38 -0.04
N PHE A 183 -2.70 -4.36 -0.14
CA PHE A 183 -3.39 -3.86 -1.33
C PHE A 183 -3.08 -2.37 -1.58
N ILE A 184 -3.20 -1.52 -0.55
CA ILE A 184 -2.93 -0.09 -0.68
C ILE A 184 -1.47 0.16 -1.07
N GLY A 185 -0.52 -0.51 -0.40
CA GLY A 185 0.90 -0.37 -0.74
C GLY A 185 1.21 -0.82 -2.17
N TYR A 186 0.63 -1.95 -2.62
CA TYR A 186 0.75 -2.40 -4.00
C TYR A 186 0.17 -1.37 -4.98
N MET A 187 -1.02 -0.84 -4.72
CA MET A 187 -1.69 0.11 -5.60
C MET A 187 -0.92 1.43 -5.70
N LEU A 188 -0.45 1.99 -4.59
CA LEU A 188 0.38 3.20 -4.60
C LEU A 188 1.67 2.98 -5.41
N ALA A 189 2.31 1.82 -5.27
CA ALA A 189 3.49 1.49 -6.07
C ALA A 189 3.18 1.36 -7.56
N ALA A 190 2.16 0.58 -7.92
CA ALA A 190 1.76 0.31 -9.30
C ALA A 190 1.36 1.60 -10.02
N ILE A 191 0.54 2.43 -9.37
CA ILE A 191 0.08 3.70 -9.93
C ILE A 191 1.24 4.68 -10.10
N ALA A 192 2.17 4.73 -9.13
CA ALA A 192 3.35 5.59 -9.22
C ALA A 192 4.27 5.19 -10.38
N ILE A 193 4.39 3.88 -10.66
CA ILE A 193 5.14 3.40 -11.82
C ILE A 193 4.41 3.79 -13.12
N PHE A 194 3.12 3.45 -13.21
CA PHE A 194 2.28 3.66 -14.40
C PHE A 194 2.19 5.14 -14.80
N GLY A 195 1.98 6.04 -13.84
CA GLY A 195 1.88 7.48 -14.09
C GLY A 195 3.21 8.22 -14.12
N ALA A 196 4.35 7.53 -13.98
CA ALA A 196 5.66 8.13 -13.82
C ALA A 196 5.76 9.19 -12.68
N VAL A 197 4.87 9.11 -11.69
CA VAL A 197 4.78 10.02 -10.52
C VAL A 197 5.51 9.48 -9.29
N LYS A 198 6.58 8.73 -9.53
CA LYS A 198 7.38 7.99 -8.52
C LYS A 198 7.81 8.88 -7.36
N SER A 199 8.41 10.04 -7.63
CA SER A 199 8.90 10.96 -6.60
C SER A 199 7.78 11.50 -5.69
N ALA A 200 6.63 11.82 -6.26
CA ALA A 200 5.47 12.31 -5.52
C ALA A 200 4.95 11.26 -4.54
N ALA A 201 4.80 10.01 -5.02
CA ALA A 201 4.36 8.89 -4.20
C ALA A 201 5.35 8.59 -3.07
N THR A 202 6.67 8.57 -3.37
CA THR A 202 7.72 8.32 -2.37
C THR A 202 7.73 9.38 -1.29
N ILE A 203 7.72 10.67 -1.65
CA ILE A 203 7.78 11.76 -0.66
C ILE A 203 6.52 11.72 0.22
N ALA A 204 5.34 11.59 -0.39
CA ALA A 204 4.08 11.65 0.34
C ALA A 204 3.85 10.43 1.26
N LEU A 205 4.44 9.27 0.94
CA LEU A 205 4.35 8.07 1.78
C LEU A 205 5.51 7.98 2.79
N ILE A 206 6.76 8.10 2.33
CA ILE A 206 7.94 7.83 3.16
C ILE A 206 8.15 8.93 4.21
N VAL A 207 7.93 10.21 3.87
CA VAL A 207 8.18 11.30 4.84
C VAL A 207 7.31 11.14 6.08
N PRO A 208 5.97 10.97 5.97
CA PRO A 208 5.15 10.71 7.15
C PRO A 208 5.44 9.37 7.80
N ALA A 209 5.71 8.30 7.02
CA ALA A 209 6.00 6.98 7.55
C ALA A 209 7.28 6.96 8.41
N VAL A 210 8.34 7.68 8.01
CA VAL A 210 9.57 7.79 8.79
C VAL A 210 9.36 8.72 9.99
N ALA A 211 8.71 9.87 9.79
CA ALA A 211 8.45 10.83 10.85
C ALA A 211 7.63 10.24 12.01
N LEU A 212 6.69 9.33 11.70
CA LEU A 212 5.83 8.67 12.68
C LEU A 212 6.33 7.28 13.08
N GLY A 213 7.08 6.59 12.21
CA GLY A 213 7.66 5.29 12.50
C GLY A 213 8.74 5.37 13.59
N LEU A 214 9.56 6.42 13.61
CA LEU A 214 10.62 6.60 14.61
C LEU A 214 10.03 6.70 16.05
N PRO A 215 9.07 7.58 16.34
CA PRO A 215 8.46 7.66 17.68
C PRO A 215 7.71 6.39 18.09
N ILE A 216 7.05 5.70 17.14
CA ILE A 216 6.35 4.43 17.42
C ILE A 216 7.35 3.35 17.82
N MET A 217 8.48 3.27 17.11
CA MET A 217 9.53 2.31 17.41
C MET A 217 10.20 2.62 18.76
N ASP A 218 10.44 3.90 19.05
CA ASP A 218 11.01 4.34 20.34
C ASP A 218 10.09 3.98 21.52
N THR A 219 8.78 4.20 21.38
CA THR A 219 7.81 3.80 22.42
C THR A 219 7.72 2.28 22.56
N ALA A 220 7.73 1.53 21.46
CA ALA A 220 7.74 0.08 21.49
C ALA A 220 8.99 -0.49 22.19
N PHE A 221 10.18 0.04 21.87
CA PHE A 221 11.43 -0.38 22.51
C PHE A 221 11.50 0.02 23.98
N ALA A 222 10.95 1.18 24.37
CA ALA A 222 10.85 1.57 25.77
C ALA A 222 9.99 0.57 26.58
N ILE A 223 8.87 0.10 26.01
CA ILE A 223 8.01 -0.91 26.64
C ILE A 223 8.74 -2.26 26.77
N LEU A 224 9.40 -2.71 25.70
CA LEU A 224 10.18 -3.96 25.71
C LEU A 224 11.32 -3.91 26.73
N ARG A 225 12.04 -2.79 26.81
CA ARG A 225 13.11 -2.58 27.80
C ARG A 225 12.59 -2.60 29.23
N ARG A 226 11.39 -2.06 29.47
CA ARG A 226 10.73 -2.09 30.79
C ARG A 226 10.32 -3.51 31.19
N TYR A 227 9.93 -4.35 30.22
CA TYR A 227 9.59 -5.75 30.47
C TYR A 227 10.82 -6.66 30.61
N SER A 228 11.93 -6.33 29.95
CA SER A 228 13.19 -7.08 30.09
C SER A 228 13.96 -6.76 31.37
N ASN A 229 13.74 -5.59 31.96
CA ASN A 229 14.46 -5.09 33.14
C ASN A 229 13.62 -5.10 34.42
N GLY A 230 12.43 -5.73 34.42
CA GLY A 230 11.57 -5.95 35.58
C GLY A 230 11.11 -7.39 35.62
#